data_AF-A0A929SJV6-F1
#
_entry.id   AF-A0A929SJV6-F1
#
_cell.length_a   1.000
_cell.length_b   1.000
_cell.length_c   1.000
_cell.angle_alpha   90.00
_cell.angle_beta   90.00
_cell.angle_gamma   90.00
#
_symmetry.space_group_name_H-M   'P 1'
#
loop_
_entity.id
_entity.type
_entity.pdbx_description
1 polymer ?
#
loop_
_entity_poly.entity_id
_entity_poly.type
_entity_poly.pdbx_seq_one_letter_code
_entity_poly.pdbx_strand_id
1 'polypeptide(L)'
;GTVEQTWEFGKERGFDFYSAVTSVVEWQKDKSTYFISSSNVYLLKPDKTIKMVLVEIDPKTNDVKFEMDVESASRDDVAYRALVIDPNIFDY
;
A
#
# COMPACT_ATOMS: atom_id res chain seq x y z
N GLY A 1 2.23 22.82 21.21
CA GLY A 1 1.37 21.95 20.40
C GLY A 1 1.71 20.51 20.71
N THR A 2 0.72 19.65 20.82
CA THR A 2 0.89 18.20 21.04
C THR A 2 0.54 17.45 19.75
N VAL A 3 1.05 16.23 19.62
CA VAL A 3 0.72 15.30 18.53
C VAL A 3 0.37 13.95 19.15
N GLU A 4 -0.59 13.25 18.55
CA GLU A 4 -1.04 11.93 18.98
C GLU A 4 -1.17 11.03 17.75
N GLN A 5 -0.58 9.84 17.80
CA GLN A 5 -0.79 8.80 16.79
C GLN A 5 -2.11 8.10 17.11
N THR A 6 -3.08 8.19 16.20
CA THR A 6 -4.42 7.62 16.39
C THR A 6 -4.62 6.27 15.69
N TRP A 7 -3.71 5.90 14.79
CA TRP A 7 -3.77 4.64 14.04
C TRP A 7 -2.41 4.24 13.47
N GLU A 8 -2.19 2.94 13.31
CA GLU A 8 -1.03 2.35 12.63
C GLU A 8 -1.38 1.00 11.98
N PHE A 9 -0.63 0.61 10.95
CA PHE A 9 -0.75 -0.71 10.31
C PHE A 9 0.58 -1.12 9.65
N GLY A 10 0.77 -2.42 9.46
CA GLY A 10 1.89 -2.99 8.69
C GLY A 10 3.13 -3.35 9.51
N LYS A 11 3.25 -2.87 10.75
CA LYS A 11 4.39 -3.15 11.65
C LYS A 11 4.67 -4.65 11.82
N GLU A 12 3.63 -5.44 12.07
CA GLU A 12 3.74 -6.88 12.33
C GLU A 12 3.89 -7.73 11.05
N ARG A 13 3.83 -7.11 9.86
CA ARG A 13 3.93 -7.82 8.57
C ARG A 13 5.38 -8.01 8.09
N GLY A 14 6.33 -7.35 8.74
CA GLY A 14 7.76 -7.54 8.50
C GLY A 14 8.20 -7.32 7.05
N PHE A 15 9.20 -8.09 6.61
CA PHE A 15 9.87 -7.92 5.31
C PHE A 15 8.98 -8.17 4.09
N ASP A 16 7.85 -8.86 4.26
CA ASP A 16 6.92 -9.15 3.16
C ASP A 16 5.95 -7.99 2.90
N PHE A 17 6.03 -6.92 3.69
CA PHE A 17 5.30 -5.67 3.48
C PHE A 17 6.20 -4.42 3.53
N TYR A 18 7.48 -4.59 3.88
CA TYR A 18 8.44 -3.49 3.95
C TYR A 18 8.86 -3.00 2.56
N SER A 19 8.55 -1.74 2.27
CA SER A 19 9.08 -1.00 1.11
C SER A 19 10.13 0.00 1.58
N ALA A 20 11.35 -0.11 1.06
CA ALA A 20 12.45 0.77 1.44
C ALA A 20 12.35 2.17 0.81
N VAL A 21 11.73 2.28 -0.37
CA VAL A 21 11.60 3.54 -1.11
C VAL A 21 10.25 3.61 -1.78
N THR A 22 9.65 4.81 -1.77
CA THR A 22 8.34 5.12 -2.35
C THR A 22 7.22 4.25 -1.76
N SER A 23 6.00 4.79 -1.71
CA SER A 23 4.76 4.16 -1.26
C SER A 23 3.71 5.26 -1.20
N VAL A 24 2.45 4.89 -0.98
CA VAL A 24 1.43 5.87 -0.59
C VAL A 24 0.43 5.25 0.39
N VAL A 25 -0.09 6.09 1.28
CA VAL A 25 -1.28 5.84 2.09
C VAL A 25 -2.28 6.93 1.74
N GLU A 26 -3.53 6.54 1.51
CA GLU A 26 -4.63 7.46 1.23
C GLU A 26 -5.91 7.03 1.93
N TRP A 27 -6.63 7.98 2.52
CA TRP A 27 -7.93 7.74 3.15
C TRP A 27 -9.05 7.74 2.10
N GLN A 28 -9.78 6.63 2.01
CA GLN A 28 -10.94 6.45 1.13
C GLN A 28 -12.21 6.79 1.92
N LYS A 29 -12.70 8.03 1.77
CA LYS A 29 -13.80 8.59 2.58
C LYS A 29 -15.12 7.84 2.43
N ASP A 30 -15.42 7.38 1.23
CA ASP A 30 -16.64 6.65 0.86
C ASP A 30 -16.76 5.31 1.59
N LYS A 31 -15.64 4.61 1.78
CA LYS A 31 -15.59 3.29 2.41
C LYS A 31 -15.11 3.30 3.87
N SER A 32 -14.60 4.45 4.33
CA SER A 32 -13.94 4.56 5.63
C SER A 32 -12.75 3.62 5.80
N THR A 33 -11.91 3.51 4.77
CA THR A 33 -10.75 2.62 4.72
C THR A 33 -9.47 3.40 4.39
N TYR A 34 -8.31 2.84 4.74
CA TYR A 34 -7.03 3.27 4.18
C TYR A 34 -6.67 2.39 3.00
N PHE A 35 -6.36 3.02 1.87
CA PHE A 35 -5.65 2.40 0.78
C PHE A 35 -4.15 2.58 0.98
N ILE A 36 -3.38 1.52 0.78
CA ILE A 36 -1.94 1.48 0.98
C ILE A 36 -1.30 0.83 -0.24
N SER A 37 -0.28 1.48 -0.78
CA SER A 37 0.62 0.92 -1.78
C SER A 37 2.00 0.80 -1.16
N SER A 38 2.40 -0.41 -0.78
CA SER A 38 3.78 -0.72 -0.41
C SER A 38 4.55 -1.06 -1.69
N SER A 39 5.16 -0.05 -2.31
CA SER A 39 5.51 -0.10 -3.74
C SER A 39 6.73 -0.96 -4.10
N ASN A 40 7.72 -1.09 -3.22
CA ASN A 40 8.98 -1.78 -3.52
C ASN A 40 9.34 -2.81 -2.45
N VAL A 41 8.41 -3.72 -2.17
CA VAL A 41 8.69 -4.88 -1.32
C VAL A 41 9.78 -5.72 -1.99
N TYR A 42 10.69 -6.26 -1.16
CA TYR A 42 11.85 -7.06 -1.60
C TYR A 42 12.97 -6.32 -2.33
N LEU A 43 12.97 -4.99 -2.43
CA LEU A 43 14.08 -4.23 -3.03
C LEU A 43 15.47 -4.61 -2.45
N LEU A 44 15.52 -4.93 -1.16
CA LEU A 44 16.76 -5.32 -0.46
C LEU A 44 17.01 -6.84 -0.40
N LYS A 45 16.17 -7.65 -1.06
CA LYS A 45 16.33 -9.11 -1.12
C LYS A 45 16.88 -9.50 -2.50
N PRO A 46 18.18 -9.86 -2.61
CA PRO A 46 18.82 -10.11 -3.90
C PRO A 46 18.24 -11.30 -4.66
N ASP A 47 17.63 -12.25 -3.94
CA ASP A 47 17.04 -13.50 -4.41
C ASP A 47 15.57 -13.37 -4.84
N LYS A 48 14.97 -12.18 -4.73
CA LYS A 48 13.56 -11.95 -5.06
C LYS A 48 13.38 -10.81 -6.07
N THR A 49 12.34 -10.93 -6.87
CA THR A 49 11.83 -9.84 -7.71
C THR A 49 11.07 -8.84 -6.84
N ILE A 50 11.20 -7.55 -7.14
CA ILE A 50 10.40 -6.51 -6.49
C ILE A 50 8.92 -6.75 -6.77
N LYS A 51 8.09 -6.47 -5.78
CA LYS A 51 6.64 -6.38 -5.98
C LYS A 51 6.06 -5.17 -5.26
N MET A 52 4.93 -4.72 -5.76
CA MET A 52 4.06 -3.77 -5.07
C MET A 52 2.92 -4.54 -4.38
N VAL A 53 2.67 -4.23 -3.12
CA VAL A 53 1.54 -4.79 -2.35
C VAL A 53 0.51 -3.70 -2.14
N LEU A 54 -0.66 -3.87 -2.74
CA LEU A 54 -1.81 -3.00 -2.59
C LEU A 54 -2.71 -3.56 -1.48
N VAL A 55 -3.12 -2.71 -0.53
CA VAL A 55 -3.98 -3.10 0.59
C VAL A 55 -5.07 -2.05 0.78
N GLU A 56 -6.29 -2.51 1.01
CA GLU A 56 -7.37 -1.68 1.57
C GLU A 56 -7.78 -2.23 2.94
N ILE A 57 -7.74 -1.40 3.98
CA ILE A 57 -7.95 -1.81 5.37
C ILE A 57 -8.97 -0.91 6.09
N ASP A 58 -9.85 -1.54 6.88
CA ASP A 58 -10.69 -0.84 7.84
C ASP A 58 -9.88 -0.54 9.12
N PRO A 59 -9.62 0.74 9.46
CA PRO A 59 -8.81 1.08 10.63
C PRO A 59 -9.49 0.81 11.97
N LYS A 60 -10.81 0.57 12.00
CA LYS A 60 -11.54 0.28 13.25
C LYS A 60 -11.39 -1.17 13.66
N THR A 61 -11.40 -2.08 12.70
CA THR A 61 -11.31 -3.53 12.96
C THR A 61 -9.94 -4.11 12.65
N ASN A 62 -9.10 -3.37 11.91
CA ASN A 62 -7.87 -3.84 11.26
C ASN A 62 -8.08 -5.00 10.27
N ASP A 63 -9.30 -5.15 9.75
CA ASP A 63 -9.59 -6.14 8.71
C ASP A 63 -9.09 -5.63 7.36
N VAL A 64 -8.25 -6.44 6.72
CA VAL A 64 -7.90 -6.27 5.30
C VAL A 64 -9.13 -6.61 4.45
N LYS A 65 -9.65 -5.61 3.74
CA LYS A 65 -10.81 -5.74 2.84
C LYS A 65 -10.40 -6.11 1.42
N PHE A 66 -9.19 -5.74 1.02
CA PHE A 66 -8.59 -6.06 -0.27
C PHE A 66 -7.08 -6.16 -0.14
N GLU A 67 -6.49 -7.13 -0.83
CA GLU A 67 -5.04 -7.24 -0.98
C GLU A 67 -4.69 -7.78 -2.37
N MET A 68 -3.68 -7.18 -3.01
CA MET A 68 -3.18 -7.59 -4.31
C MET A 68 -1.68 -7.38 -4.40
N ASP A 69 -0.99 -8.41 -4.89
CA ASP A 69 0.40 -8.32 -5.31
C ASP A 69 0.46 -7.94 -6.80
N VAL A 70 1.30 -6.94 -7.12
CA VAL A 70 1.66 -6.57 -8.49
C VAL A 70 3.14 -6.84 -8.66
N GLU A 71 3.45 -7.89 -9.42
CA GLU A 71 4.83 -8.29 -9.72
C GLU A 71 5.48 -7.30 -10.68
N SER A 72 6.72 -6.89 -10.38
CA SER A 72 7.51 -6.07 -11.29
C SER A 72 7.92 -6.86 -12.53
N ALA A 73 8.05 -6.17 -13.67
CA ALA A 73 8.43 -6.81 -14.94
C ALA A 73 9.89 -7.30 -14.94
N SER A 74 10.74 -6.72 -14.09
CA SER A 74 12.11 -7.17 -13.85
C SER A 74 12.51 -6.97 -12.38
N ARG A 75 13.62 -7.60 -11.97
CA ARG A 75 14.12 -7.58 -10.60
C ARG A 75 14.23 -6.18 -10.01
N ASP A 76 14.71 -5.22 -10.79
CA ASP A 76 15.08 -3.87 -10.36
C ASP A 76 14.09 -2.78 -10.81
N ASP A 77 12.93 -3.20 -11.31
CA ASP A 77 11.90 -2.28 -11.78
C ASP A 77 11.06 -1.77 -10.60
N VAL A 78 11.35 -0.52 -10.20
CA VAL A 78 10.76 0.12 -9.02
C VAL A 78 9.44 0.80 -9.35
N ALA A 79 8.40 0.49 -8.57
CA ALA A 79 7.14 1.21 -8.63
C ALA A 79 7.21 2.51 -7.81
N TYR A 80 6.38 3.51 -8.15
CA TYR A 80 6.31 4.78 -7.41
C TYR A 80 5.09 4.85 -6.51
N ARG A 81 3.88 4.81 -7.08
CA ARG A 81 2.60 4.91 -6.36
C ARG A 81 1.46 4.22 -7.12
N ALA A 82 0.37 3.93 -6.42
CA ALA A 82 -0.92 3.56 -7.00
C ALA A 82 -2.01 4.56 -6.56
N LEU A 83 -3.12 4.61 -7.28
CA LEU A 83 -4.31 5.38 -6.92
C LEU A 83 -5.56 4.50 -7.08
N VAL A 84 -6.54 4.74 -6.20
CA VAL A 84 -7.90 4.23 -6.41
C VAL A 84 -8.60 5.20 -7.35
N ILE A 85 -9.14 4.69 -8.46
CA ILE A 85 -9.85 5.49 -9.46
C ILE A 85 -11.33 5.16 -9.38
N ASP A 86 -12.16 6.16 -9.09
CA ASP A 86 -13.61 6.07 -9.30
C ASP A 86 -13.91 6.38 -10.77
N PRO A 87 -14.44 5.43 -11.56
CA PRO A 87 -14.72 5.65 -12.97
C PRO A 87 -15.78 6.74 -13.22
N ASN A 88 -16.65 7.04 -12.26
CA ASN A 88 -17.74 8.01 -12.44
C ASN A 88 -17.25 9.47 -12.37
N ILE A 89 -15.98 9.73 -12.03
CA ILE A 89 -15.41 11.09 -12.05
C ILE A 89 -15.24 11.63 -13.47
N PHE A 90 -15.39 10.76 -14.49
CA PHE A 90 -15.24 11.09 -15.90
C PHE A 90 -16.58 11.18 -16.63
N ASP A 91 -17.71 11.17 -15.93
CA ASP A 91 -19.01 11.40 -16.55
C ASP A 91 -19.09 12.85 -17.07
N TYR A 92 -19.07 12.99 -18.41
CA TYR A 92 -19.15 14.25 -19.16
C TYR A 92 -20.60 14.69 -19.41
#